data_AF-A0A4R6APK6-F1
#
_entry.id   AF-A0A4R6APK6-F1
#
_cell.length_a   1.000
_cell.length_b   1.000
_cell.length_c   1.000
_cell.angle_alpha   90.00
_cell.angle_beta   90.00
_cell.angle_gamma   90.00
#
_symmetry.space_group_name_H-M   'P 1'
#
loop_
_entity.id
_entity.type
_entity.pdbx_description
1 polymer ?
#
loop_
_entity_poly.entity_id
_entity_poly.type
_entity_poly.pdbx_seq_one_letter_code
_entity_poly.pdbx_strand_id
1 'polypeptide(L)'
;MPEIHAAAIAQVILLAREVGEATAIGARDGIRHAGSGSQASNELRGFIANLTEEEQYSLVAVTWIGRDSFTADEYSEAYETARQEATNPTEDYLSGMPMLADYLESGLEALGISPGDAEQDVI
;
A
#
# COMPACT_ATOMS: atom_id res chain seq x y z
N MET A 1 11.41 -2.90 13.15
CA MET A 1 10.85 -3.68 12.03
C MET A 1 9.40 -3.25 11.91
N PRO A 2 8.84 -3.14 10.69
CA PRO A 2 7.44 -2.75 10.52
C PRO A 2 6.50 -3.67 11.28
N GLU A 3 5.46 -3.10 11.91
CA GLU A 3 4.45 -3.84 12.69
C GLU A 3 3.39 -4.50 11.79
N ILE A 4 3.54 -4.38 10.47
CA ILE A 4 2.71 -5.04 9.48
C ILE A 4 3.42 -6.27 8.93
N HIS A 5 2.69 -7.39 8.87
CA HIS A 5 3.18 -8.60 8.23
C HIS A 5 3.44 -8.35 6.75
N ALA A 6 4.59 -8.79 6.24
CA ALA A 6 4.95 -8.57 4.85
C ALA A 6 3.94 -9.21 3.86
N ALA A 7 3.19 -10.23 4.29
CA ALA A 7 2.09 -10.82 3.52
C ALA A 7 0.93 -9.82 3.31
N ALA A 8 0.64 -8.98 4.31
CA ALA A 8 -0.37 -7.93 4.17
C ALA A 8 0.12 -6.84 3.20
N ILE A 9 1.39 -6.45 3.26
CA ILE A 9 1.95 -5.50 2.27
C ILE A 9 1.90 -6.09 0.86
N ALA A 10 2.28 -7.36 0.68
CA ALA A 10 2.20 -8.04 -0.61
C ALA A 10 0.77 -8.05 -1.18
N GLN A 11 -0.24 -8.32 -0.33
CA GLN A 11 -1.64 -8.25 -0.75
C GLN A 11 -2.05 -6.83 -1.19
N VAL A 12 -1.61 -5.80 -0.47
CA VAL A 12 -1.86 -4.40 -0.87
C VAL A 12 -1.20 -4.08 -2.21
N ILE A 13 0.03 -4.53 -2.44
CA ILE A 13 0.73 -4.35 -3.73
C ILE A 13 -0.06 -4.98 -4.88
N LEU A 14 -0.55 -6.22 -4.70
CA LEU A 14 -1.34 -6.92 -5.71
C LEU A 14 -2.63 -6.16 -6.03
N LEU A 15 -3.39 -5.78 -5.01
CA LEU A 15 -4.64 -5.03 -5.17
C LEU A 15 -4.41 -3.65 -5.81
N ALA A 16 -3.35 -2.94 -5.41
CA ALA A 16 -3.00 -1.64 -5.97
C ALA A 16 -2.59 -1.74 -7.45
N ARG A 17 -1.86 -2.79 -7.84
CA ARG A 17 -1.47 -3.04 -9.23
C ARG A 17 -2.70 -3.33 -10.09
N GLU A 18 -3.65 -4.12 -9.60
CA GLU A 18 -4.92 -4.38 -10.28
C GLU A 18 -5.73 -3.10 -10.51
N VAL A 19 -5.78 -2.19 -9.52
CA VAL A 19 -6.43 -0.87 -9.67
C VAL A 19 -5.77 -0.04 -10.78
N GLY A 20 -4.44 -0.01 -10.83
CA GLY A 20 -3.67 0.68 -11.88
C GLY A 20 -3.88 0.07 -13.27
N GLU A 21 -3.97 -1.25 -13.36
CA GLU A 21 -4.23 -1.96 -14.61
C GLU A 21 -5.65 -1.73 -15.11
N ALA A 22 -6.65 -1.83 -14.24
CA ALA A 22 -8.05 -1.60 -14.60
C ALA A 22 -8.29 -0.16 -15.09
N THR A 23 -7.60 0.82 -14.51
CA THR A 23 -7.63 2.23 -14.98
C THR A 23 -6.92 2.40 -16.33
N ALA A 24 -5.77 1.76 -16.53
CA ALA A 24 -5.05 1.79 -17.81
C ALA A 24 -5.81 1.10 -18.96
N ILE A 25 -6.49 -0.02 -18.69
CA ILE A 25 -7.33 -0.72 -19.68
C ILE A 25 -8.52 0.16 -20.07
N GLY A 26 -9.21 0.77 -19.11
CA GLY A 26 -10.32 1.69 -19.39
C GLY A 26 -9.92 2.92 -20.21
N ALA A 27 -8.68 3.38 -20.09
CA ALA A 27 -8.13 4.46 -20.92
C ALA A 27 -7.83 4.03 -22.36
N ARG A 28 -7.44 2.77 -22.58
CA ARG A 28 -7.04 2.23 -23.90
C ARG A 28 -8.23 1.85 -24.77
N ASP A 29 -9.30 1.30 -24.19
CA ASP A 29 -10.39 0.69 -24.96
C ASP A 29 -11.58 1.63 -25.22
N GLY A 30 -11.56 2.86 -24.67
CA GLY A 30 -12.64 3.86 -24.82
C GLY A 30 -13.99 3.47 -24.19
N ILE A 31 -14.16 2.20 -23.82
CA ILE A 31 -15.28 1.63 -23.10
C ILE A 31 -14.86 1.50 -21.64
N ARG A 32 -15.30 2.44 -20.79
CA ARG A 32 -15.16 2.25 -19.34
C ARG A 32 -16.02 1.07 -18.92
N HIS A 33 -15.40 -0.09 -18.68
CA HIS A 33 -15.97 -1.08 -17.79
C HIS A 33 -15.90 -0.50 -16.37
N ALA A 34 -16.81 0.44 -16.08
CA ALA A 34 -16.85 1.19 -14.83
C ALA A 34 -16.92 0.29 -13.59
N GLY A 35 -17.30 -0.99 -13.75
CA GLY A 35 -17.34 -1.98 -12.69
C GLY A 35 -15.99 -2.55 -12.26
N SER A 36 -15.04 -2.78 -13.17
CA SER A 36 -13.81 -3.52 -12.80
C SER A 36 -12.83 -2.67 -11.99
N GLY A 37 -12.56 -1.42 -12.43
CA GLY A 37 -11.70 -0.51 -11.67
C GLY A 37 -12.31 -0.04 -10.34
N SER A 38 -13.64 0.08 -10.27
CA SER A 38 -14.33 0.39 -9.01
C SER A 38 -14.37 -0.81 -8.06
N GLN A 39 -14.47 -2.04 -8.57
CA GLN A 39 -14.40 -3.25 -7.74
C GLN A 39 -13.02 -3.43 -7.12
N ALA A 40 -11.95 -3.41 -7.92
CA ALA A 40 -10.57 -3.53 -7.41
C ALA A 40 -10.23 -2.40 -6.41
N SER A 41 -10.69 -1.18 -6.68
CA SER A 41 -10.48 -0.05 -5.76
C SER A 41 -11.24 -0.23 -4.44
N ASN A 42 -12.47 -0.75 -4.48
CA ASN A 42 -13.22 -1.07 -3.28
C ASN A 42 -12.58 -2.21 -2.48
N GLU A 43 -12.00 -3.20 -3.16
CA GLU A 43 -11.30 -4.31 -2.52
C GLU A 43 -10.01 -3.85 -1.83
N LEU A 44 -9.18 -3.06 -2.53
CA LEU A 44 -8.00 -2.41 -1.94
C LEU A 44 -8.37 -1.60 -0.69
N ARG A 45 -9.37 -0.73 -0.84
CA ARG A 45 -9.85 0.12 0.26
C ARG A 45 -10.37 -0.71 1.43
N GLY A 46 -11.19 -1.74 1.15
CA GLY A 46 -11.74 -2.63 2.16
C GLY A 46 -10.68 -3.45 2.87
N PHE A 47 -9.63 -3.87 2.16
CA PHE A 47 -8.51 -4.58 2.75
C PHE A 47 -7.74 -3.69 3.73
N ILE A 48 -7.36 -2.48 3.30
CA ILE A 48 -6.64 -1.52 4.15
C ILE A 48 -7.48 -1.13 5.37
N ALA A 49 -8.80 -0.93 5.21
CA ALA A 49 -9.70 -0.59 6.30
C ALA A 49 -9.83 -1.71 7.37
N ASN A 50 -9.54 -2.96 7.00
CA ASN A 50 -9.56 -4.09 7.94
C ASN A 50 -8.23 -4.31 8.68
N LEU A 51 -7.17 -3.60 8.29
CA LEU A 51 -5.90 -3.59 9.02
C LEU A 51 -6.04 -2.82 10.33
N THR A 52 -5.23 -3.18 11.32
CA THR A 52 -5.15 -2.39 12.56
C THR A 52 -4.56 -1.00 12.29
N GLU A 53 -4.79 -0.04 13.19
CA GLU A 53 -4.22 1.31 13.05
C GLU A 53 -2.68 1.26 12.94
N GLU A 54 -2.03 0.42 13.73
CA GLU A 54 -0.57 0.22 13.71
C GLU A 54 -0.08 -0.33 12.36
N GLU A 55 -0.81 -1.29 11.78
CA GLU A 55 -0.54 -1.83 10.45
C GLU A 55 -0.73 -0.77 9.36
N GLN A 56 -1.77 0.06 9.46
CA GLN A 56 -2.02 1.17 8.55
C GLN A 56 -0.91 2.23 8.62
N TYR A 57 -0.45 2.60 9.82
CA TYR A 57 0.66 3.55 9.98
C TYR A 57 1.97 2.99 9.43
N SER A 58 2.21 1.69 9.64
CA SER A 58 3.34 0.99 9.03
C SER A 58 3.27 1.04 7.50
N LEU A 59 2.10 0.80 6.91
CA LEU A 59 1.90 0.86 5.47
C LEU A 59 2.16 2.26 4.89
N VAL A 60 1.70 3.30 5.59
CA VAL A 60 1.99 4.70 5.22
C VAL A 60 3.48 5.00 5.33
N ALA A 61 4.15 4.56 6.39
CA ALA A 61 5.59 4.75 6.57
C ALA A 61 6.40 4.07 5.45
N VAL A 62 6.09 2.81 5.11
CA VAL A 62 6.73 2.11 3.98
C VAL A 62 6.49 2.87 2.66
N THR A 63 5.26 3.35 2.43
CA THR A 63 4.93 4.14 1.24
C THR A 63 5.76 5.42 1.15
N TRP A 64 5.95 6.12 2.26
CA TRP A 64 6.75 7.34 2.30
C TRP A 64 8.25 7.08 2.10
N ILE A 65 8.76 5.94 2.58
CA ILE A 65 10.14 5.52 2.32
C ILE A 65 10.34 5.24 0.83
N GLY A 66 9.43 4.51 0.19
CA GLY A 66 9.53 4.24 -1.25
C GLY A 66 9.29 5.46 -2.15
N ARG A 67 8.84 6.59 -1.59
CA ARG A 67 8.74 7.89 -2.25
C ARG A 67 9.93 8.81 -1.91
N ASP A 68 10.96 8.27 -1.25
CA ASP A 68 12.12 9.03 -0.76
C ASP A 68 11.74 10.21 0.15
N SER A 69 10.58 10.16 0.81
CA SER A 69 10.17 11.19 1.78
C SER A 69 10.83 10.96 3.14
N PHE A 70 11.15 9.70 3.44
CA PHE A 70 11.97 9.25 4.56
C PHE A 70 12.94 8.20 4.05
N THR A 71 14.03 7.96 4.77
CA THR A 71 14.94 6.84 4.52
C THR A 71 14.55 5.61 5.33
N ALA A 72 15.11 4.44 4.98
CA ALA A 72 14.90 3.20 5.72
C ALA A 72 15.32 3.30 7.20
N ASP A 73 16.38 4.05 7.50
CA ASP A 73 16.87 4.29 8.86
C ASP A 73 15.93 5.21 9.67
N GLU A 74 15.09 6.01 8.98
CA GLU A 74 14.11 6.92 9.56
C GLU A 74 12.71 6.27 9.68
N TYR A 75 12.60 4.94 9.53
CA TYR A 75 11.32 4.23 9.62
C TYR A 75 10.51 4.59 10.86
N SER A 76 11.15 4.65 12.03
CA SER A 76 10.46 4.96 13.30
C SER A 76 9.90 6.38 13.31
N GLU A 77 10.60 7.33 12.68
CA GLU A 77 10.10 8.71 12.53
C GLU A 77 8.94 8.74 11.54
N ALA A 78 9.07 8.08 10.40
CA ALA A 78 8.01 7.96 9.41
C ALA A 78 6.73 7.36 10.00
N TYR A 79 6.85 6.32 10.85
CA TYR A 79 5.73 5.70 11.55
C TYR A 79 5.06 6.65 12.54
N GLU A 80 5.84 7.33 13.39
CA GLU A 80 5.28 8.30 14.35
C GLU A 80 4.62 9.49 13.64
N THR A 81 5.19 9.96 12.53
CA THR A 81 4.57 10.98 11.69
C THR A 81 3.28 10.44 11.07
N ALA A 82 3.26 9.21 10.54
CA ALA A 82 2.06 8.62 9.97
C ALA A 82 0.93 8.53 11.01
N ARG A 83 1.26 8.09 12.23
CA ARG A 83 0.34 8.05 13.37
C ARG A 83 -0.22 9.43 13.72
N GLN A 84 0.62 10.47 13.73
CA GLN A 84 0.21 11.84 14.06
C GLN A 84 -0.63 12.47 12.95
N GLU A 85 -0.33 12.16 11.69
CA GLU A 85 -1.01 12.72 10.51
C GLU A 85 -2.27 11.96 10.10
N ALA A 86 -2.55 10.80 10.68
CA ALA A 86 -3.73 9.96 10.45
C ALA A 86 -5.04 10.59 10.97
N THR A 87 -5.35 11.78 10.46
CA THR A 87 -6.55 12.56 10.76
C THR A 87 -7.72 12.23 9.82
N ASN A 88 -7.42 11.57 8.70
CA ASN A 88 -8.37 11.05 7.72
C ASN A 88 -8.22 9.52 7.62
N PRO A 89 -9.24 8.80 7.11
CA PRO A 89 -9.16 7.36 6.91
C PRO A 89 -7.97 6.99 6.00
N THR A 90 -7.07 6.15 6.51
CA THR A 90 -5.84 5.77 5.79
C THR A 90 -6.15 5.04 4.49
N GLU A 91 -7.23 4.25 4.47
CA GLU A 91 -7.66 3.53 3.29
C GLU A 91 -8.03 4.47 2.15
N ASP A 92 -8.61 5.65 2.44
CA ASP A 92 -8.96 6.64 1.43
C ASP A 92 -7.70 7.34 0.90
N TYR A 93 -6.75 7.63 1.79
CA TYR A 93 -5.47 8.24 1.41
C TYR A 93 -4.63 7.34 0.50
N LEU A 94 -4.45 6.07 0.88
CA LEU A 94 -3.62 5.13 0.14
C LEU A 94 -4.31 4.64 -1.14
N SER A 95 -5.61 4.31 -1.11
CA SER A 95 -6.32 3.85 -2.31
C SER A 95 -6.44 4.94 -3.40
N GLY A 96 -6.36 6.21 -3.02
CA GLY A 96 -6.28 7.34 -3.94
C GLY A 96 -4.91 7.55 -4.58
N MET A 97 -3.87 6.80 -4.18
CA MET A 97 -2.50 7.00 -4.62
C MET A 97 -2.19 6.21 -5.91
N PRO A 98 -1.94 6.87 -7.06
CA PRO A 98 -1.85 6.20 -8.36
C PRO A 98 -0.71 5.17 -8.51
N MET A 99 0.39 5.36 -7.77
CA MET A 99 1.62 4.54 -7.84
C MET A 99 1.88 3.80 -6.52
N LEU A 100 0.81 3.49 -5.76
CA LEU A 100 0.93 2.88 -4.44
C LEU A 100 1.77 1.59 -4.47
N ALA A 101 1.52 0.72 -5.45
CA ALA A 101 2.25 -0.54 -5.60
C ALA A 101 3.76 -0.31 -5.72
N ASP A 102 4.18 0.59 -6.62
CA ASP A 102 5.60 0.87 -6.85
C ASP A 102 6.28 1.50 -5.63
N TYR A 103 5.58 2.37 -4.89
CA TYR A 103 6.11 2.93 -3.65
C TYR A 103 6.26 1.88 -2.55
N LEU A 104 5.31 0.96 -2.41
CA LEU A 104 5.42 -0.11 -1.42
C LEU A 104 6.56 -1.09 -1.76
N GLU A 105 6.69 -1.46 -3.04
CA GLU A 105 7.81 -2.29 -3.50
C GLU A 105 9.17 -1.63 -3.22
N SER A 106 9.31 -0.34 -3.58
CA SER A 106 10.53 0.42 -3.34
C SER A 106 10.83 0.60 -1.85
N GLY A 107 9.80 0.84 -1.04
CA GLY A 107 9.94 0.99 0.42
C GLY A 107 10.35 -0.30 1.11
N LEU A 108 9.78 -1.44 0.67
CA LEU A 108 10.19 -2.76 1.14
C LEU A 108 11.65 -3.08 0.76
N GLU A 109 12.04 -2.79 -0.48
CA GLU A 109 13.42 -2.97 -0.94
C GLU A 109 14.40 -2.13 -0.11
N ALA A 110 14.06 -0.86 0.15
CA ALA A 110 14.86 0.03 1.00
C ALA A 110 15.01 -0.51 2.43
N LEU A 111 13.98 -1.16 2.96
CA LEU A 111 14.00 -1.82 4.27
C LEU A 111 14.70 -3.19 4.26
N GLY A 112 15.15 -3.66 3.10
CA GLY A 112 15.77 -4.99 2.94
C GLY A 112 14.78 -6.15 3.07
N ILE A 113 13.49 -5.91 2.84
CA ILE A 113 12.42 -6.90 2.93
C ILE A 113 12.01 -7.29 1.50
N SER A 114 12.11 -8.58 1.17
CA SER A 114 11.58 -9.09 -0.10
C SER A 114 10.07 -9.32 0.01
N PRO A 115 9.25 -8.79 -0.90
CA PRO A 115 7.81 -9.04 -0.91
C PRO A 115 7.45 -10.53 -1.07
N GLY A 116 8.36 -11.35 -1.63
CA GLY A 116 8.18 -12.80 -1.79
C GLY A 116 8.66 -13.65 -0.60
N ASP A 117 9.50 -13.12 0.30
CA ASP A 117 9.99 -13.88 1.46
C ASP A 117 8.98 -13.88 2.63
N ALA A 118 7.89 -13.12 2.49
CA ALA A 118 6.83 -12.95 3.47
C ALA A 118 5.88 -14.16 3.63
N GLU A 119 5.99 -15.17 2.78
CA GLU A 119 5.14 -16.38 2.82
C GLU A 119 5.46 -17.33 4.00
N GLN A 120 6.48 -17.04 4.83
CA GLN A 120 7.03 -18.02 5.79
C GLN A 120 6.56 -17.93 7.25
N ASP A 121 5.67 -17.01 7.62
CA ASP A 121 5.17 -16.89 9.02
C ASP A 121 3.64 -16.93 9.13
N VAL A 122 3.03 -17.93 8.47
CA VAL A 122 1.69 -18.40 8.83
C VAL A 122 1.83 -19.86 9.26
N ILE A 123 2.15 -20.09 10.53
CA ILE A 123 2.03 -21.40 11.19
C ILE A 123 1.21 -21.25 12.47
#